data_AF-A0A3M1KHP5-F1
#
_entry.id   AF-A0A3M1KHP5-F1
#
_cell.length_a   1.000
_cell.length_b   1.000
_cell.length_c   1.000
_cell.angle_alpha   90.00
_cell.angle_beta   90.00
_cell.angle_gamma   90.00
#
_symmetry.space_group_name_H-M   'P 1'
#
loop_
_entity.id
_entity.type
_entity.pdbx_description
1 polymer ?
#
loop_
_entity_poly.entity_id
_entity_poly.type
_entity_poly.pdbx_seq_one_letter_code
_entity_poly.pdbx_strand_id
1 'polypeptide(L)'
;MTDSGSEVHRFTTKYVPAEDRIQILMELKSGEVQVLWLTRRLLNLLLPRLLHRLEGTPEAVQKPAESRALAVQRFSQQAAVRTIRPQPPVTLDEQTPQRPAAVAAEVDIRTGGGRLFLDFRDAAGRQLPSLPFGEQMLRQWLGVVQAQYRAGGWNETFWPAWMAPAAEETPLRHLN
;
A
#
# COMPACT_ATOMS: atom_id res chain seq x y z
N MET A 1 -26.55 -3.28 -2.97
CA MET A 1 -26.66 -1.94 -3.58
C MET A 1 -25.32 -1.24 -3.33
N THR A 2 -24.36 -1.39 -4.24
CA THR A 2 -23.08 -0.68 -4.15
C THR A 2 -23.31 0.76 -4.56
N ASP A 3 -23.16 1.68 -3.61
CA ASP A 3 -23.16 3.12 -3.89
C ASP A 3 -21.97 3.45 -4.79
N SER A 4 -22.24 3.68 -6.08
CA SER A 4 -21.23 4.05 -7.07
C SER A 4 -20.49 5.36 -6.72
N GLY A 5 -21.05 6.18 -5.82
CA GLY A 5 -20.41 7.41 -5.31
C GLY A 5 -19.28 7.17 -4.31
N SER A 6 -19.12 5.94 -3.81
CA SER A 6 -18.07 5.57 -2.84
C SER A 6 -16.93 4.77 -3.45
N GLU A 7 -16.89 4.63 -4.78
CA GLU A 7 -15.78 3.97 -5.48
C GLU A 7 -14.56 4.89 -5.57
N VAL A 8 -13.40 4.38 -5.16
CA VAL A 8 -12.13 5.11 -5.18
C VAL A 8 -11.57 5.16 -6.60
N HIS A 9 -11.29 6.37 -7.09
CA HIS A 9 -10.66 6.64 -8.38
C HIS A 9 -9.13 6.70 -8.27
N ARG A 10 -8.62 7.48 -7.30
CA ARG A 10 -7.20 7.68 -7.02
C ARG A 10 -7.00 7.80 -5.52
N PHE A 11 -5.82 7.43 -5.03
CA PHE A 11 -5.49 7.67 -3.63
C PHE A 11 -4.00 8.01 -3.43
N THR A 12 -3.71 8.68 -2.32
CA THR A 12 -2.34 9.04 -1.90
C THR A 12 -2.12 8.60 -0.47
N THR A 13 -0.99 7.94 -0.19
CA THR A 13 -0.63 7.44 1.14
C THR A 13 0.57 8.22 1.68
N LYS A 14 0.47 8.76 2.89
CA LYS A 14 1.58 9.48 3.55
C LYS A 14 1.59 9.26 5.06
N TYR A 15 2.77 9.20 5.65
CA TYR A 15 2.94 9.30 7.10
C TYR A 15 2.74 10.75 7.56
N VAL A 16 2.09 10.94 8.70
CA VAL A 16 1.87 12.26 9.31
C VAL A 16 2.46 12.25 10.71
N PRO A 17 3.62 12.93 10.92
CA PRO A 17 4.33 12.90 12.20
C PRO A 17 3.52 13.40 13.40
N ALA A 18 2.70 14.43 13.21
CA ALA A 18 1.90 15.02 14.30
C ALA A 18 0.85 14.04 14.88
N GLU A 19 0.41 13.08 14.07
CA GLU A 19 -0.61 12.09 14.44
C GLU A 19 -0.01 10.70 14.74
N ASP A 20 1.28 10.49 14.46
CA ASP A 20 1.97 9.19 14.42
C ASP A 20 1.16 8.11 13.67
N ARG A 21 0.62 8.49 12.51
CA ARG A 21 -0.29 7.66 11.70
C ARG A 21 -0.03 7.81 10.22
N ILE A 22 -0.44 6.79 9.47
CA ILE A 22 -0.48 6.87 8.00
C ILE A 22 -1.86 7.37 7.58
N GLN A 23 -1.88 8.40 6.74
CA GLN A 23 -3.07 8.93 6.09
C GLN A 23 -3.18 8.37 4.67
N ILE A 24 -4.39 8.01 4.28
CA ILE A 24 -4.78 7.76 2.90
C ILE A 24 -5.81 8.81 2.51
N LEU A 25 -5.49 9.61 1.49
CA LEU A 25 -6.43 10.50 0.82
C LEU A 25 -7.02 9.75 -0.35
N MET A 26 -8.33 9.51 -0.34
CA MET A 26 -9.03 8.77 -1.40
C MET A 26 -9.94 9.73 -2.15
N GLU A 27 -9.63 9.97 -3.42
CA GLU A 27 -10.54 10.65 -4.33
C GLU A 27 -11.58 9.65 -4.83
N LEU A 28 -12.85 9.96 -4.58
CA LEU A 28 -13.98 9.14 -4.99
C LEU A 28 -14.44 9.54 -6.38
N LYS A 29 -15.17 8.66 -7.07
CA LYS A 29 -15.78 8.99 -8.36
C LYS A 29 -16.77 10.16 -8.31
N SER A 30 -17.28 10.49 -7.12
CA SER A 30 -18.10 11.70 -6.91
C SER A 30 -17.30 13.01 -6.99
N GLY A 31 -15.96 12.95 -6.98
CA GLY A 31 -15.07 14.10 -6.86
C GLY A 31 -14.79 14.51 -5.41
N GLU A 32 -15.47 13.90 -4.43
CA GLU A 32 -15.19 14.11 -3.01
C GLU A 32 -13.90 13.38 -2.58
N VAL A 33 -13.23 13.89 -1.55
CA VAL A 33 -12.11 13.20 -0.91
C VAL A 33 -12.54 12.62 0.44
N GLN A 34 -12.29 11.33 0.63
CA GLN A 34 -12.32 10.67 1.93
C GLN A 34 -10.92 10.64 2.51
N VAL A 35 -10.75 11.23 3.71
CA VAL A 35 -9.53 11.10 4.51
C VAL A 35 -9.65 9.87 5.40
N LEU A 36 -8.73 8.92 5.25
CA LEU A 36 -8.65 7.71 6.07
C LEU A 36 -7.34 7.65 6.85
N TRP A 37 -7.44 7.46 8.16
CA TRP A 37 -6.29 7.26 9.04
C TRP A 37 -6.11 5.78 9.36
N LEU A 38 -4.89 5.29 9.12
CA LEU A 38 -4.45 3.96 9.47
C LEU A 38 -3.46 4.05 10.64
N THR A 39 -3.75 3.29 11.69
CA THR A 39 -2.83 3.15 12.83
C THR A 39 -1.73 2.16 12.49
N ARG A 40 -0.54 2.34 13.07
CA ARG A 40 0.55 1.35 13.00
C ARG A 40 0.09 -0.03 13.44
N ARG A 41 -0.72 -0.12 14.50
CA ARG A 41 -1.30 -1.38 14.99
C ARG A 41 -2.11 -2.11 13.91
N LEU A 42 -3.03 -1.41 13.24
CA LEU A 42 -3.85 -2.02 12.18
C LEU A 42 -2.99 -2.47 10.99
N LEU A 43 -2.03 -1.65 10.59
CA LEU A 43 -1.11 -1.97 9.50
C LEU A 43 -0.20 -3.16 9.84
N ASN A 44 0.30 -3.27 11.07
CA ASN A 44 1.10 -4.41 11.51
C ASN A 44 0.31 -5.73 11.50
N LEU A 45 -1.01 -5.67 11.62
CA LEU A 45 -1.89 -6.83 11.46
C LEU A 45 -2.16 -7.16 9.98
N LEU A 46 -2.31 -6.13 9.14
CA LEU A 46 -2.66 -6.26 7.74
C LEU A 46 -1.47 -6.67 6.87
N LEU A 47 -0.33 -6.01 7.02
CA LEU A 47 0.81 -6.10 6.09
C LEU A 47 1.37 -7.52 5.99
N PRO A 48 1.59 -8.28 7.08
CA PRO A 48 2.07 -9.66 6.97
C PRO A 48 1.15 -10.54 6.11
N ARG A 49 -0.17 -10.34 6.19
CA ARG A 49 -1.16 -11.11 5.41
C ARG A 49 -1.08 -10.77 3.91
N LEU A 50 -0.88 -9.49 3.59
CA LEU A 50 -0.73 -9.04 2.20
C LEU A 50 0.58 -9.52 1.59
N LEU A 51 1.67 -9.50 2.37
CA LEU A 51 2.98 -9.95 1.95
C LEU A 51 3.00 -11.45 1.69
N HIS A 52 2.46 -12.25 2.62
CA HIS A 52 2.35 -13.69 2.45
C HIS A 52 1.58 -14.07 1.17
N ARG A 53 0.49 -13.34 0.86
CA ARG A 53 -0.28 -13.57 -0.36
C ARG A 53 0.54 -13.33 -1.64
N LEU A 54 1.50 -12.40 -1.63
CA LEU A 54 2.33 -12.07 -2.78
C LEU A 54 3.52 -13.02 -2.99
N GLU A 55 3.89 -13.80 -1.96
CA GLU A 55 4.99 -14.76 -2.00
C GLU A 55 4.54 -16.14 -2.55
N GLY A 56 3.23 -16.39 -2.62
CA GLY A 56 2.68 -17.68 -3.03
C GLY A 56 2.78 -18.71 -1.91
N THR A 57 1.83 -19.63 -1.85
CA THR A 57 1.77 -20.68 -0.81
C THR A 57 3.03 -21.57 -0.87
N PRO A 58 3.74 -21.80 0.24
CA PRO A 58 4.97 -22.60 0.26
C PRO A 58 4.76 -24.13 0.06
N GLU A 59 3.53 -24.60 -0.13
CA GLU A 59 3.24 -26.05 -0.26
C GLU A 59 3.74 -26.70 -1.57
N ALA A 60 4.35 -25.93 -2.50
CA ALA A 60 4.83 -26.47 -3.77
C ALA A 60 6.36 -26.41 -3.99
N VAL A 61 7.18 -26.12 -2.96
CA VAL A 61 8.64 -25.98 -3.14
C VAL A 61 9.43 -26.91 -2.25
N GLN A 62 9.33 -28.22 -2.50
CA GLN A 62 10.46 -29.12 -2.27
C GLN A 62 11.36 -29.09 -3.52
N LYS A 63 12.32 -28.15 -3.55
CA LYS A 63 13.64 -28.17 -4.26
C LYS A 63 14.18 -26.74 -4.45
N PRO A 64 15.52 -26.56 -4.55
CA PRO A 64 16.16 -25.24 -4.40
C PRO A 64 15.91 -24.36 -5.63
N ALA A 65 14.82 -23.58 -5.58
CA ALA A 65 14.41 -22.61 -6.60
C ALA A 65 14.40 -21.17 -6.06
N GLU A 66 14.92 -20.96 -4.85
CA GLU A 66 14.91 -19.67 -4.14
C GLU A 66 15.55 -18.56 -4.98
N SER A 67 16.68 -18.83 -5.65
CA SER A 67 17.39 -17.80 -6.43
C SER A 67 16.61 -17.33 -7.67
N ARG A 68 15.85 -18.22 -8.33
CA ARG A 68 15.11 -17.89 -9.55
C ARG A 68 13.78 -17.22 -9.24
N ALA A 69 13.06 -17.68 -8.21
CA ALA A 69 11.85 -17.03 -7.73
C ALA A 69 12.14 -15.61 -7.24
N LEU A 70 13.20 -15.44 -6.44
CA LEU A 70 13.66 -14.12 -5.98
C LEU A 70 14.08 -13.21 -7.15
N ALA A 71 14.76 -13.74 -8.17
CA ALA A 71 15.14 -12.97 -9.36
C ALA A 71 13.92 -12.52 -10.16
N VAL A 72 13.00 -13.42 -10.49
CA VAL A 72 11.75 -13.09 -11.22
C VAL A 72 10.94 -12.06 -10.44
N GLN A 73 10.83 -12.23 -9.12
CA GLN A 73 10.10 -11.32 -8.26
C GLN A 73 10.75 -9.92 -8.17
N ARG A 74 12.08 -9.86 -8.09
CA ARG A 74 12.84 -8.59 -8.19
C ARG A 74 12.66 -7.92 -9.54
N PHE A 75 12.68 -8.68 -10.65
CA PHE A 75 12.43 -8.15 -11.99
C PHE A 75 11.00 -7.61 -12.15
N SER A 76 9.99 -8.32 -11.65
CA SER A 76 8.60 -7.86 -11.65
C SER A 76 8.43 -6.59 -10.82
N GLN A 77 9.14 -6.46 -9.69
CA GLN A 77 9.15 -5.21 -8.93
C GLN A 77 9.86 -4.08 -9.67
N GLN A 78 11.05 -4.30 -10.22
CA GLN A 78 11.77 -3.28 -10.96
C GLN A 78 10.97 -2.79 -12.18
N ALA A 79 10.27 -3.71 -12.86
CA ALA A 79 9.32 -3.36 -13.91
C ALA A 79 8.12 -2.56 -13.37
N ALA A 80 7.54 -2.98 -12.24
CA ALA A 80 6.41 -2.27 -11.63
C ALA A 80 6.78 -0.85 -11.16
N VAL A 81 7.97 -0.65 -10.59
CA VAL A 81 8.46 0.67 -10.17
C VAL A 81 8.78 1.57 -11.37
N ARG A 82 9.15 0.98 -12.52
CA ARG A 82 9.50 1.71 -13.75
C ARG A 82 8.29 2.16 -14.58
N THR A 83 7.10 1.64 -14.37
CA THR A 83 5.88 2.02 -15.12
C THR A 83 5.05 3.11 -14.43
N ILE A 84 5.70 4.04 -13.72
CA ILE A 84 5.01 5.19 -13.13
C ILE A 84 4.87 6.27 -14.20
N ARG A 85 3.66 6.48 -14.70
CA ARG A 85 3.26 7.83 -15.14
C ARG A 85 2.97 8.63 -13.87
N PRO A 86 3.73 9.69 -13.56
CA PRO A 86 3.47 10.51 -12.38
C PRO A 86 2.06 11.08 -12.49
N GLN A 87 1.14 10.62 -11.65
CA GLN A 87 -0.12 11.32 -11.44
C GLN A 87 0.11 12.32 -10.30
N PRO A 88 -0.41 13.56 -10.41
CA PRO A 88 -0.32 14.51 -9.32
C PRO A 88 -0.93 13.88 -8.04
N PRO A 89 -0.28 14.03 -6.86
CA PRO A 89 -0.85 13.55 -5.61
C PRO A 89 -2.24 14.14 -5.36
N VAL A 90 -3.11 13.41 -4.67
CA VAL A 90 -4.36 13.99 -4.17
C VAL A 90 -3.99 14.99 -3.08
N THR A 91 -4.30 16.26 -3.30
CA THR A 91 -4.13 17.34 -2.32
C THR A 91 -5.49 17.78 -1.82
N LEU A 92 -5.59 18.08 -0.52
CA LEU A 92 -6.75 18.78 0.02
C LEU A 92 -6.52 20.27 -0.21
N ASP A 93 -7.22 20.87 -1.17
CA ASP A 93 -7.37 22.33 -1.25
C ASP A 93 -8.68 22.78 -0.57
N GLU A 94 -8.84 24.08 -0.33
CA GLU A 94 -10.01 24.64 0.35
C GLU A 94 -11.33 24.42 -0.42
N GLN A 95 -11.26 24.12 -1.72
CA GLN A 95 -12.42 23.95 -2.59
C GLN A 95 -12.82 22.48 -2.80
N THR A 96 -11.95 21.54 -2.43
CA THR A 96 -12.21 20.11 -2.57
C THR A 96 -13.28 19.68 -1.57
N PRO A 97 -14.43 19.14 -2.01
CA PRO A 97 -15.43 18.60 -1.10
C PRO A 97 -14.85 17.41 -0.31
N GLN A 98 -14.96 17.45 1.02
CA GLN A 98 -14.40 16.43 1.90
C GLN A 98 -15.50 15.72 2.68
N ARG A 99 -15.42 14.40 2.71
CA ARG A 99 -16.15 13.61 3.70
C ARG A 99 -15.44 13.72 5.06
N PRO A 100 -16.15 13.56 6.18
CA PRO A 100 -15.52 13.55 7.50
C PRO A 100 -14.36 12.55 7.56
N ALA A 101 -13.22 13.00 8.06
CA ALA A 101 -12.06 12.12 8.24
C ALA A 101 -12.43 10.94 9.15
N ALA A 102 -11.98 9.75 8.79
CA ALA A 102 -12.28 8.52 9.51
C ALA A 102 -11.00 7.81 9.94
N VAL A 103 -11.05 7.12 11.07
CA VAL A 103 -9.97 6.23 11.52
C VAL A 103 -10.44 4.80 11.28
N ALA A 104 -9.66 4.03 10.51
CA ALA A 104 -9.95 2.61 10.35
C ALA A 104 -9.70 1.89 11.67
N ALA A 105 -10.73 1.21 12.16
CA ALA A 105 -10.64 0.30 13.29
C ALA A 105 -10.44 -1.15 12.82
N GLU A 106 -11.04 -1.50 11.70
CA GLU A 106 -11.00 -2.83 11.10
C GLU A 106 -10.70 -2.75 9.60
N VAL A 107 -10.09 -3.82 9.09
CA VAL A 107 -9.85 -4.02 7.66
C VAL A 107 -10.05 -5.49 7.32
N ASP A 108 -10.89 -5.74 6.33
CA ASP A 108 -11.07 -7.05 5.73
C ASP A 108 -10.38 -7.11 4.36
N ILE A 109 -9.85 -8.29 4.03
CA ILE A 109 -9.27 -8.56 2.72
C ILE A 109 -10.28 -9.40 1.94
N ARG A 110 -10.91 -8.79 0.94
CA ARG A 110 -11.83 -9.48 0.03
C ARG A 110 -11.15 -9.73 -1.31
N THR A 111 -11.40 -10.87 -1.93
CA THR A 111 -10.90 -11.19 -3.27
C THR A 111 -12.05 -11.51 -4.22
N GLY A 112 -12.01 -11.00 -5.44
CA GLY A 112 -13.03 -11.25 -6.44
C GLY A 112 -12.63 -10.71 -7.82
N GLY A 113 -12.98 -11.42 -8.88
CA GLY A 113 -12.71 -10.98 -10.27
C GLY A 113 -11.22 -10.75 -10.57
N GLY A 114 -10.31 -11.52 -9.95
CA GLY A 114 -8.86 -11.35 -10.10
C GLY A 114 -8.27 -10.12 -9.38
N ARG A 115 -9.05 -9.44 -8.54
CA ARG A 115 -8.63 -8.27 -7.77
C ARG A 115 -8.75 -8.53 -6.27
N LEU A 116 -7.94 -7.81 -5.50
CA LEU A 116 -7.99 -7.74 -4.04
C LEU A 116 -8.66 -6.43 -3.64
N PHE A 117 -9.43 -6.44 -2.57
CA PHE A 117 -10.10 -5.27 -2.00
C PHE A 117 -9.77 -5.19 -0.53
N LEU A 118 -9.41 -3.99 -0.06
CA LEU A 118 -9.32 -3.68 1.36
C LEU A 118 -10.59 -2.95 1.78
N ASP A 119 -11.44 -3.64 2.55
CA ASP A 119 -12.70 -3.10 3.03
C ASP A 119 -12.50 -2.61 4.47
N PHE A 120 -12.65 -1.30 4.68
CA PHE A 120 -12.39 -0.67 5.98
C PHE A 120 -13.69 -0.37 6.73
N ARG A 121 -13.63 -0.48 8.06
CA ARG A 121 -14.69 0.00 8.95
C ARG A 121 -14.09 0.88 10.05
N ASP A 122 -14.83 1.90 10.47
CA ASP A 122 -14.48 2.67 11.65
C ASP A 122 -14.93 1.97 12.95
N ALA A 123 -14.64 2.60 14.09
CA ALA A 123 -14.98 2.05 15.41
C ALA A 123 -16.49 1.91 15.66
N ALA A 124 -17.33 2.63 14.89
CA ALA A 124 -18.78 2.51 14.96
C ALA A 124 -19.33 1.43 14.00
N GLY A 125 -18.46 0.70 13.31
CA GLY A 125 -18.83 -0.31 12.32
C GLY A 125 -19.30 0.28 10.98
N ARG A 126 -19.17 1.59 10.77
CA ARG A 126 -19.55 2.23 9.51
C ARG A 126 -18.55 1.83 8.43
N GLN A 127 -19.10 1.36 7.30
CA GLN A 127 -18.31 1.01 6.13
C GLN A 127 -17.69 2.26 5.50
N LEU A 128 -16.38 2.20 5.26
CA LEU A 128 -15.61 3.23 4.58
C LEU A 128 -15.31 2.79 3.14
N PRO A 129 -14.94 3.72 2.24
CA PRO A 129 -14.57 3.40 0.86
C PRO A 129 -13.51 2.29 0.79
N SER A 130 -13.75 1.32 -0.10
CA SER A 130 -12.87 0.18 -0.31
C SER A 130 -11.71 0.54 -1.24
N LEU A 131 -10.51 0.04 -0.96
CA LEU A 131 -9.36 0.20 -1.84
C LEU A 131 -9.20 -1.06 -2.72
N PRO A 132 -9.44 -0.96 -4.05
CA PRO A 132 -9.23 -2.07 -4.96
C PRO A 132 -7.75 -2.16 -5.36
N PHE A 133 -7.23 -3.37 -5.53
CA PHE A 133 -5.87 -3.65 -5.95
C PHE A 133 -5.80 -4.74 -7.01
N GLY A 134 -5.07 -4.46 -8.09
CA GLY A 134 -4.43 -5.51 -8.89
C GLY A 134 -3.07 -5.87 -8.29
N GLU A 135 -2.49 -7.00 -8.68
CA GLU A 135 -1.23 -7.48 -8.10
C GLU A 135 -0.08 -6.46 -8.22
N GLN A 136 0.09 -5.85 -9.40
CA GLN A 136 1.13 -4.85 -9.63
C GLN A 136 0.94 -3.61 -8.74
N MET A 137 -0.29 -3.10 -8.64
CA MET A 137 -0.59 -1.93 -7.81
C MET A 137 -0.44 -2.24 -6.32
N LEU A 138 -0.75 -3.46 -5.88
CA LEU A 138 -0.51 -3.90 -4.51
C LEU A 138 0.98 -3.87 -4.16
N ARG A 139 1.84 -4.41 -5.04
CA ARG A 139 3.30 -4.39 -4.85
C ARG A 139 3.84 -2.96 -4.79
N GLN A 140 3.36 -2.07 -5.66
CA GLN A 140 3.72 -0.64 -5.64
C GLN A 140 3.29 0.02 -4.32
N TRP A 141 2.04 -0.20 -3.90
CA TRP A 141 1.52 0.38 -2.67
C TRP A 141 2.27 -0.11 -1.43
N LEU A 142 2.65 -1.39 -1.37
CA LEU A 142 3.49 -1.90 -0.28
C LEU A 142 4.85 -1.22 -0.22
N GLY A 143 5.46 -0.90 -1.37
CA GLY A 143 6.67 -0.07 -1.42
C GLY A 143 6.45 1.34 -0.87
N VAL A 144 5.32 1.97 -1.19
CA VAL A 144 4.94 3.29 -0.62
C VAL A 144 4.76 3.19 0.89
N VAL A 145 4.04 2.17 1.39
CA VAL A 145 3.83 1.98 2.83
C VAL A 145 5.15 1.71 3.55
N GLN A 146 6.04 0.91 2.99
CA GLN A 146 7.38 0.69 3.56
C GLN A 146 8.19 2.00 3.65
N ALA A 147 8.12 2.87 2.63
CA ALA A 147 8.73 4.18 2.68
C ALA A 147 8.12 5.06 3.79
N GLN A 148 6.80 4.99 3.99
CA GLN A 148 6.12 5.70 5.09
C GLN A 148 6.51 5.16 6.48
N TYR A 149 6.70 3.84 6.61
CA TYR A 149 7.22 3.22 7.85
C TYR A 149 8.61 3.74 8.19
N ARG A 150 9.50 3.85 7.19
CA ARG A 150 10.84 4.43 7.36
C ARG A 150 10.78 5.90 7.78
N ALA A 151 9.91 6.68 7.14
CA ALA A 151 9.70 8.08 7.51
C ALA A 151 9.18 8.25 8.95
N GLY A 152 8.41 7.29 9.45
CA GLY A 152 7.96 7.23 10.85
C GLY A 152 8.95 6.59 11.83
N GLY A 153 10.11 6.11 11.38
CA GLY A 153 11.05 5.38 12.22
C GLY A 153 10.54 4.02 12.72
N TRP A 154 9.53 3.45 12.05
CA TRP A 154 8.91 2.18 12.42
C TRP A 154 9.69 1.01 11.80
N ASN A 155 10.51 0.35 12.63
CA ASN A 155 11.42 -0.72 12.21
C ASN A 155 10.84 -2.12 12.44
N GLU A 156 9.82 -2.49 11.67
CA GLU A 156 9.23 -3.83 11.77
C GLU A 156 10.03 -4.87 10.97
N THR A 157 10.06 -6.11 11.44
CA THR A 157 10.86 -7.19 10.84
C THR A 157 10.13 -8.03 9.79
N PHE A 158 8.82 -7.81 9.62
CA PHE A 158 8.01 -8.56 8.66
C PHE A 158 8.26 -8.15 7.20
N TRP A 159 9.10 -7.14 6.94
CA TRP A 159 9.42 -6.71 5.59
C TRP A 159 10.34 -7.73 4.91
N PRO A 160 9.89 -8.40 3.83
CA PRO A 160 10.71 -9.39 3.16
C PRO A 160 11.89 -8.76 2.42
N ALA A 161 12.95 -9.56 2.26
CA ALA A 161 14.21 -9.13 1.65
C ALA A 161 14.07 -8.64 0.20
N TRP A 162 13.04 -9.09 -0.53
CA TRP A 162 12.79 -8.61 -1.89
C TRP A 162 12.35 -7.14 -1.93
N MET A 163 11.75 -6.61 -0.85
CA MET A 163 11.47 -5.18 -0.70
C MET A 163 12.60 -4.40 -0.03
N ALA A 164 13.77 -5.01 0.21
CA ALA A 164 14.90 -4.20 0.61
C ALA A 164 15.16 -3.17 -0.51
N PRO A 165 15.39 -1.89 -0.19
CA PRO A 165 15.83 -0.92 -1.18
C PRO A 165 17.05 -1.53 -1.87
N ALA A 166 17.13 -1.42 -3.19
CA ALA A 166 18.40 -1.66 -3.85
C ALA A 166 19.42 -0.76 -3.13
N ALA A 167 20.40 -1.37 -2.47
CA ALA A 167 21.50 -0.62 -1.90
C ALA A 167 21.97 0.30 -3.02
N GLU A 168 21.92 1.61 -2.80
CA GLU A 168 22.52 2.55 -3.73
C GLU A 168 23.95 2.06 -3.93
N GLU A 169 24.25 1.57 -5.13
CA GLU A 169 25.61 1.41 -5.60
C GLU A 169 26.21 2.81 -5.50
N THR A 170 26.83 3.11 -4.35
CA THR A 170 27.66 4.28 -4.19
C THR A 170 28.67 4.17 -5.31
N PRO A 171 28.66 5.06 -6.31
CA PRO A 171 29.68 5.01 -7.33
C PRO A 171 30.98 5.30 -6.58
N LEU A 172 31.84 4.29 -6.47
CA LEU A 172 33.23 4.46 -6.08
C LEU A 172 33.81 5.48 -7.08
N ARG A 173 33.81 6.75 -6.68
CA ARG A 173 34.57 7.80 -7.35
C ARG A 173 36.03 7.42 -7.18
N HIS A 174 36.54 6.67 -8.16
CA HIS A 174 37.96 6.59 -8.41
C HIS A 174 38.44 8.01 -8.70
N LEU A 175 39.01 8.67 -7.69
CA LEU A 175 39.93 9.78 -7.91
C LEU A 175 41.21 9.19 -8.48
N ASN A 176 41.51 9.56 -9.72
CA ASN A 176 42.83 9.45 -10.32
C ASN A 176 43.20 10.86 -10.80
#